data_AF-H8GXZ6-F1
#
_entry.id   AF-H8GXZ6-F1
#
_cell.length_a   1.000
_cell.length_b   1.000
_cell.length_c   1.000
_cell.angle_alpha   90.00
_cell.angle_beta   90.00
_cell.angle_gamma   90.00
#
_symmetry.space_group_name_H-M   'P 1'
#
loop_
_entity.id
_entity.type
_entity.pdbx_description
1 polymer ?
#
loop_
_entity_poly.entity_id
_entity_poly.type
_entity_poly.pdbx_seq_one_letter_code
_entity_poly.pdbx_strand_id
1 'polypeptide(L)'
;MNDAIARGRKLLQLYRGGLGGERQNAGRLLTTHLRTHDLTFYDLDAGLPVSQDLDLLDHWRESALWLARLDTEPDKVLTALVDAEDLTPGELERLISHLDLDKLLAARLDGWAYTEGTTPELYRQAASQVRAEELTAPGLRGSLAQRFQTVTRDILFRQTHPERTIRTRDATEEAFVLGIVEALTGQSPEAIGGDIRVRLNADQLARLRALIAEHSDDAQTIAKQAARAYGRRLH
;
A
#
# COMPACT_ATOMS: atom_id res chain seq x y z
N MET A 1 -40.97 6.56 -19.77
CA MET A 1 -39.89 6.04 -18.89
C MET A 1 -38.72 7.01 -18.80
N ASN A 2 -38.18 7.52 -19.91
CA ASN A 2 -37.08 8.50 -19.92
C ASN A 2 -37.36 9.78 -19.09
N ASP A 3 -38.58 10.31 -19.12
CA ASP A 3 -38.93 11.51 -18.33
C ASP A 3 -38.94 11.28 -16.82
N ALA A 4 -39.34 10.08 -16.38
CA ALA A 4 -39.32 9.69 -14.96
C ALA A 4 -37.89 9.57 -14.45
N ILE A 5 -36.98 8.99 -15.25
CA ILE A 5 -35.56 8.90 -14.94
C ILE A 5 -34.92 10.29 -14.90
N ALA A 6 -35.19 11.15 -15.90
CA ALA A 6 -34.64 12.50 -15.95
C ALA A 6 -35.06 13.35 -14.74
N ARG A 7 -36.34 13.27 -14.34
CA ARG A 7 -36.84 13.95 -13.15
C ARG A 7 -36.25 13.36 -11.86
N GLY A 8 -36.11 12.04 -11.78
CA GLY A 8 -35.46 11.35 -10.68
C GLY A 8 -34.00 11.78 -10.50
N ARG A 9 -33.21 11.83 -11.59
CA ARG A 9 -31.82 12.32 -11.60
C ARG A 9 -31.72 13.77 -11.09
N LYS A 10 -32.64 14.64 -11.49
CA LYS A 10 -32.67 16.03 -11.01
C LYS A 10 -32.94 16.11 -9.51
N LEU A 11 -33.91 15.34 -9.00
CA LEU A 11 -34.21 15.28 -7.56
C LEU A 11 -33.05 14.69 -6.76
N LEU A 12 -32.36 13.68 -7.30
CA LEU A 12 -31.16 13.10 -6.72
C LEU A 12 -30.01 14.10 -6.63
N GLN A 13 -29.79 14.90 -7.68
CA GLN A 13 -28.80 15.97 -7.67
C GLN A 13 -29.13 17.05 -6.62
N LEU A 14 -30.41 17.46 -6.54
CA LEU A 14 -30.87 18.42 -5.53
C LEU A 14 -30.72 17.88 -4.10
N TYR A 15 -30.97 16.59 -3.90
CA TYR A 15 -30.80 15.95 -2.60
C TYR A 15 -29.33 15.93 -2.17
N ARG A 16 -28.41 15.57 -3.07
CA ARG A 16 -26.97 15.48 -2.77
C ARG A 16 -26.29 16.84 -2.64
N GLY A 17 -26.74 17.84 -3.40
CA GLY A 17 -26.18 19.20 -3.38
C GLY A 17 -26.86 20.16 -2.39
N GLY A 18 -28.05 19.81 -1.89
CA GLY A 18 -28.83 20.66 -0.99
C GLY A 18 -28.33 20.66 0.45
N LEU A 19 -28.66 21.72 1.19
CA LEU A 19 -28.38 21.85 2.62
C LEU A 19 -29.68 22.09 3.41
N GLY A 20 -29.73 21.58 4.66
CA GLY A 20 -30.85 21.83 5.58
C GLY A 20 -32.23 21.45 5.01
N GLY A 21 -33.19 22.39 5.07
CA GLY A 21 -34.58 22.15 4.67
C GLY A 21 -34.77 21.85 3.17
N GLU A 22 -33.88 22.34 2.31
CA GLU A 22 -33.91 22.03 0.87
C GLU A 22 -33.58 20.56 0.61
N ARG A 23 -32.57 20.03 1.30
CA ARG A 23 -32.21 18.61 1.24
C ARG A 23 -33.35 17.73 1.75
N GLN A 24 -33.95 18.08 2.88
CA GLN A 24 -35.08 17.30 3.44
C GLN A 24 -36.28 17.25 2.48
N ASN A 25 -36.64 18.39 1.89
CA ASN A 25 -37.74 18.43 0.93
C ASN A 25 -37.40 17.67 -0.37
N ALA A 26 -36.17 17.82 -0.88
CA ALA A 26 -35.69 17.06 -2.03
C ALA A 26 -35.71 15.55 -1.77
N GLY A 27 -35.30 15.11 -0.57
CA GLY A 27 -35.31 13.70 -0.17
C GLY A 27 -36.72 13.12 -0.11
N ARG A 28 -37.67 13.87 0.48
CA ARG A 28 -39.08 13.46 0.50
C ARG A 28 -39.66 13.33 -0.91
N LEU A 29 -39.38 14.30 -1.78
CA LEU A 29 -39.83 14.29 -3.17
C LEU A 29 -39.18 13.15 -3.96
N LEU A 30 -37.89 12.91 -3.76
CA LEU A 30 -37.14 11.82 -4.39
C LEU A 30 -37.70 10.46 -3.98
N THR A 31 -37.89 10.22 -2.68
CA THR A 31 -38.46 8.96 -2.16
C THR A 31 -39.86 8.70 -2.73
N THR A 32 -40.70 9.75 -2.76
CA THR A 32 -42.05 9.65 -3.32
C THR A 32 -41.99 9.34 -4.82
N HIS A 33 -41.10 9.99 -5.56
CA HIS A 33 -40.90 9.79 -6.99
C HIS A 33 -40.43 8.38 -7.32
N LEU A 34 -39.43 7.88 -6.59
CA LEU A 34 -38.92 6.51 -6.73
C LEU A 34 -40.03 5.47 -6.50
N ARG A 35 -40.79 5.60 -5.42
CA ARG A 35 -41.93 4.70 -5.12
C ARG A 35 -43.02 4.74 -6.17
N THR A 36 -43.37 5.93 -6.66
CA THR A 36 -44.44 6.11 -7.65
C THR A 36 -44.12 5.42 -8.98
N HIS A 37 -42.85 5.37 -9.33
CA HIS A 37 -42.39 4.82 -10.61
C HIS A 37 -41.69 3.46 -10.48
N ASP A 38 -41.69 2.86 -9.29
CA ASP A 38 -40.99 1.62 -8.96
C ASP A 38 -39.51 1.64 -9.39
N LEU A 39 -38.85 2.77 -9.14
CA LEU A 39 -37.44 2.99 -9.45
C LEU A 39 -36.59 2.87 -8.18
N THR A 40 -35.34 2.51 -8.34
CA THR A 40 -34.29 2.54 -7.32
C THR A 40 -33.27 3.62 -7.64
N PHE A 41 -32.34 3.90 -6.72
CA PHE A 41 -31.23 4.81 -7.02
C PHE A 41 -30.35 4.28 -8.16
N TYR A 42 -30.15 2.96 -8.27
CA TYR A 42 -29.44 2.30 -9.37
C TYR A 42 -30.04 2.66 -10.75
N ASP A 43 -31.37 2.72 -10.85
CA ASP A 43 -32.05 3.10 -12.11
C ASP A 43 -31.80 4.56 -12.50
N LEU A 44 -31.49 5.41 -11.53
CA LEU A 44 -31.13 6.81 -11.77
C LEU A 44 -29.64 6.96 -12.11
N ASP A 45 -28.77 6.26 -11.40
CA ASP A 45 -27.32 6.23 -11.62
C ASP A 45 -26.80 4.83 -11.27
N ALA A 46 -26.22 4.11 -12.25
CA ALA A 46 -25.80 2.72 -12.10
C ALA A 46 -24.72 2.50 -11.03
N GLY A 47 -24.09 3.56 -10.52
CA GLY A 47 -23.16 3.48 -9.39
C GLY A 47 -23.80 3.56 -8.01
N LEU A 48 -25.13 3.64 -7.93
CA LEU A 48 -25.89 3.74 -6.68
C LEU A 48 -26.53 2.40 -6.28
N PRO A 49 -26.97 2.26 -5.01
CA PRO A 49 -27.54 1.00 -4.56
C PRO A 49 -28.89 0.71 -5.21
N VAL A 50 -29.22 -0.58 -5.33
CA VAL A 50 -30.56 -1.07 -5.67
C VAL A 50 -31.47 -0.92 -4.44
N SER A 51 -31.76 0.33 -4.09
CA SER A 51 -32.55 0.72 -2.92
C SER A 51 -33.27 2.04 -3.17
N GLN A 52 -34.25 2.33 -2.32
CA GLN A 52 -34.93 3.63 -2.21
C GLN A 52 -34.65 4.32 -0.87
N ASP A 53 -33.80 3.71 -0.03
CA ASP A 53 -33.45 4.19 1.31
C ASP A 53 -32.42 5.33 1.27
N LEU A 54 -32.83 6.51 1.74
CA LEU A 54 -31.98 7.70 1.77
C LEU A 54 -30.80 7.56 2.74
N ASP A 55 -30.95 6.80 3.83
CA ASP A 55 -29.85 6.61 4.78
C ASP A 55 -28.72 5.79 4.15
N LEU A 56 -29.09 4.78 3.33
CA LEU A 56 -28.14 4.01 2.53
C LEU A 56 -27.44 4.88 1.48
N LEU A 57 -28.18 5.82 0.87
CA LEU A 57 -27.62 6.78 -0.09
C LEU A 57 -26.64 7.76 0.58
N ASP A 58 -26.94 8.20 1.79
CA ASP A 58 -26.12 9.16 2.54
C ASP A 58 -24.78 8.57 2.98
N HIS A 59 -24.74 7.27 3.25
CA HIS A 59 -23.52 6.53 3.59
C HIS A 59 -22.88 5.85 2.39
N TRP A 60 -23.35 6.14 1.17
CA TRP A 60 -22.86 5.49 -0.03
C TRP A 60 -21.44 5.97 -0.37
N ARG A 61 -20.56 5.01 -0.65
CA ARG A 61 -19.17 5.28 -1.00
C ARG A 61 -19.09 6.03 -2.33
N GLU A 62 -18.42 7.18 -2.32
CA GLU A 62 -18.18 7.93 -3.56
C GLU A 62 -17.36 7.12 -4.56
N SER A 63 -16.45 6.27 -4.08
CA SER A 63 -15.63 5.41 -4.93
C SER A 63 -16.45 4.44 -5.78
N ALA A 64 -17.59 3.97 -5.28
CA ALA A 64 -18.50 3.10 -6.04
C ALA A 64 -19.15 3.81 -7.24
N LEU A 65 -19.41 5.12 -7.11
CA LEU A 65 -19.95 5.93 -8.21
C LEU A 65 -18.93 6.12 -9.33
N TRP A 66 -17.68 6.37 -8.96
CA TRP A 66 -16.59 6.49 -9.93
C TRP A 66 -16.35 5.15 -10.65
N LEU A 67 -16.36 4.03 -9.93
CA LEU A 67 -16.21 2.70 -10.54
C LEU A 67 -17.28 2.35 -11.56
N ALA A 68 -18.52 2.80 -11.37
CA ALA A 68 -19.58 2.58 -12.35
C ALA A 68 -19.32 3.25 -13.70
N ARG A 69 -18.41 4.22 -13.75
CA ARG A 69 -18.00 4.94 -14.96
C ARG A 69 -16.69 4.44 -15.55
N LEU A 70 -16.10 3.38 -14.97
CA LEU A 70 -14.77 2.90 -15.38
C LEU A 70 -14.70 2.54 -16.87
N ASP A 71 -15.76 1.93 -17.40
CA ASP A 71 -15.80 1.50 -18.80
C ASP A 71 -16.05 2.68 -19.77
N THR A 72 -16.58 3.80 -19.28
CA THR A 72 -16.96 4.97 -20.10
C THR A 72 -15.98 6.15 -19.99
N GLU A 73 -15.37 6.34 -18.82
CA GLU A 73 -14.47 7.46 -18.50
C GLU A 73 -13.22 6.98 -17.72
N PRO A 74 -12.47 5.99 -18.23
CA PRO A 74 -11.43 5.29 -17.46
C PRO A 74 -10.38 6.24 -16.87
N ASP A 75 -9.84 7.18 -17.66
CA ASP A 75 -8.77 8.08 -17.19
C ASP A 75 -9.20 8.97 -16.01
N LYS A 76 -10.45 9.46 -16.01
CA LYS A 76 -10.99 10.27 -14.90
C LYS A 76 -11.21 9.42 -13.66
N VAL A 77 -11.74 8.21 -13.83
CA VAL A 77 -11.97 7.26 -12.75
C VAL A 77 -10.65 6.85 -12.10
N LEU A 78 -9.64 6.51 -12.90
CA LEU A 78 -8.30 6.18 -12.42
C LEU A 78 -7.69 7.35 -11.63
N THR A 79 -7.83 8.58 -12.13
CA THR A 79 -7.33 9.78 -11.42
C THR A 79 -8.05 9.99 -10.09
N ALA A 80 -9.36 9.80 -10.03
CA ALA A 80 -10.15 9.98 -8.81
C ALA A 80 -9.92 8.87 -7.77
N LEU A 81 -9.67 7.63 -8.21
CA LEU A 81 -9.61 6.45 -7.34
C LEU A 81 -8.21 5.99 -6.96
N VAL A 82 -7.16 6.54 -7.58
CA VAL A 82 -5.78 6.11 -7.30
C VAL A 82 -5.40 6.23 -5.82
N ASP A 83 -5.93 7.25 -5.14
CA ASP A 83 -5.70 7.54 -3.73
C ASP A 83 -6.88 7.10 -2.84
N ALA A 84 -7.90 6.45 -3.39
CA ALA A 84 -9.05 5.97 -2.61
C ALA A 84 -8.67 4.77 -1.73
N GLU A 85 -9.01 4.84 -0.44
CA GLU A 85 -8.68 3.81 0.56
C GLU A 85 -9.86 2.87 0.89
N ASP A 86 -11.07 3.19 0.40
CA ASP A 86 -12.33 2.50 0.69
C ASP A 86 -12.74 1.48 -0.37
N LEU A 87 -11.85 1.18 -1.33
CA LEU A 87 -12.07 0.16 -2.36
C LEU A 87 -12.09 -1.24 -1.77
N THR A 88 -13.09 -2.03 -2.14
CA THR A 88 -13.10 -3.46 -1.84
C THR A 88 -12.07 -4.21 -2.70
N PRO A 89 -11.63 -5.43 -2.31
CA PRO A 89 -10.66 -6.19 -3.09
C PRO A 89 -11.05 -6.40 -4.57
N GLY A 90 -12.31 -6.77 -4.84
CA GLY A 90 -12.78 -6.97 -6.21
C GLY A 90 -12.88 -5.67 -7.02
N GLU A 91 -13.17 -4.55 -6.37
CA GLU A 91 -13.15 -3.23 -7.01
C GLU A 91 -11.73 -2.77 -7.35
N LEU A 92 -10.78 -3.02 -6.44
CA LEU A 92 -9.37 -2.75 -6.66
C LEU A 92 -8.82 -3.58 -7.83
N GLU A 93 -9.13 -4.88 -7.89
CA GLU A 93 -8.78 -5.75 -9.02
C GLU A 93 -9.31 -5.20 -10.35
N ARG A 94 -10.58 -4.79 -10.37
CA ARG A 94 -11.20 -4.19 -11.57
C ARG A 94 -10.53 -2.86 -11.97
N LEU A 95 -10.14 -2.03 -10.99
CA LEU A 95 -9.44 -0.78 -11.26
C LEU A 95 -8.04 -1.05 -11.84
N ILE A 96 -7.31 -2.01 -11.27
CA ILE A 96 -5.97 -2.41 -11.71
C ILE A 96 -6.00 -2.96 -13.14
N SER A 97 -7.05 -3.69 -13.54
CA SER A 97 -7.14 -4.22 -14.91
C SER A 97 -7.26 -3.14 -16.00
N HIS A 98 -7.59 -1.90 -15.62
CA HIS A 98 -7.69 -0.75 -16.52
C HIS A 98 -6.51 0.23 -16.37
N LEU A 99 -5.63 -0.01 -15.40
CA LEU A 99 -4.57 0.92 -15.01
C LEU A 99 -3.33 0.74 -15.89
N ASP A 100 -2.81 1.86 -16.36
CA ASP A 100 -1.46 1.95 -16.92
C ASP A 100 -0.48 2.38 -15.82
N LEU A 101 0.34 1.43 -15.36
CA LEU A 101 1.31 1.66 -14.29
C LEU A 101 2.38 2.69 -14.68
N ASP A 102 2.74 2.75 -15.97
CA ASP A 102 3.75 3.70 -16.45
C ASP A 102 3.21 5.13 -16.42
N LYS A 103 1.91 5.33 -16.73
CA LYS A 103 1.26 6.64 -16.58
C LYS A 103 1.17 7.07 -15.12
N LEU A 104 0.79 6.16 -14.22
CA LEU A 104 0.75 6.44 -12.79
C LEU A 104 2.13 6.87 -12.28
N LEU A 105 3.16 6.10 -12.63
CA LEU A 105 4.54 6.38 -12.29
C LEU A 105 4.97 7.74 -12.83
N ALA A 106 4.74 8.03 -14.11
CA ALA A 106 5.14 9.29 -14.74
C ALA A 106 4.55 10.52 -14.02
N ALA A 107 3.33 10.42 -13.51
CA ALA A 107 2.67 11.52 -12.79
C ALA A 107 3.22 11.76 -11.36
N ARG A 108 3.85 10.76 -10.74
CA ARG A 108 4.25 10.79 -9.32
C ARG A 108 5.75 10.58 -9.09
N LEU A 109 6.51 10.28 -10.14
CA LEU A 109 7.89 9.78 -10.08
C LEU A 109 8.79 10.64 -9.19
N ASP A 110 8.86 11.94 -9.46
CA ASP A 110 9.80 12.81 -8.76
C ASP A 110 9.48 12.91 -7.26
N GLY A 111 8.19 12.99 -6.91
CA GLY A 111 7.75 13.03 -5.51
C GLY A 111 8.02 11.72 -4.77
N TRP A 112 7.82 10.57 -5.41
CA TRP A 112 8.10 9.28 -4.82
C TRP A 112 9.61 8.99 -4.72
N ALA A 113 10.38 9.28 -5.76
CA ALA A 113 11.84 9.14 -5.73
C ALA A 113 12.47 10.01 -4.62
N TYR A 114 11.99 11.25 -4.47
CA TYR A 114 12.42 12.13 -3.38
C TYR A 114 12.09 11.55 -2.00
N THR A 115 10.88 11.01 -1.81
CA THR A 115 10.45 10.41 -0.54
C THR A 115 11.29 9.20 -0.15
N GLU A 116 11.71 8.39 -1.13
CA GLU A 116 12.61 7.24 -0.90
C GLU A 116 14.10 7.62 -0.84
N GLY A 117 14.45 8.90 -1.00
CA GLY A 117 15.85 9.35 -0.99
C GLY A 117 16.69 8.77 -2.14
N THR A 118 16.08 8.51 -3.30
CA THR A 118 16.73 7.91 -4.47
C THR A 118 16.63 8.80 -5.71
N THR A 119 17.29 8.42 -6.80
CA THR A 119 17.17 9.14 -8.09
C THR A 119 15.90 8.72 -8.83
N PRO A 120 15.26 9.62 -9.60
CA PRO A 120 14.11 9.28 -10.44
C PRO A 120 14.39 8.10 -11.40
N GLU A 121 15.60 7.99 -11.93
CA GLU A 121 16.00 6.90 -12.83
C GLU A 121 15.97 5.55 -12.13
N LEU A 122 16.53 5.46 -10.92
CA LEU A 122 16.60 4.21 -10.18
C LEU A 122 15.21 3.81 -9.67
N TYR A 123 14.42 4.78 -9.18
CA TYR A 123 13.03 4.52 -8.81
C TYR A 123 12.21 4.02 -9.99
N ARG A 124 12.37 4.64 -11.17
CA ARG A 124 11.69 4.21 -12.41
C ARG A 124 12.07 2.78 -12.79
N GLN A 125 13.33 2.41 -12.66
CA GLN A 125 13.81 1.05 -12.93
C GLN A 125 13.24 0.01 -11.94
N ALA A 126 13.03 0.38 -10.69
CA ALA A 126 12.36 -0.47 -9.71
C ALA A 126 10.86 -0.59 -10.02
N ALA A 127 10.20 0.53 -10.29
CA ALA A 127 8.78 0.61 -10.58
C ALA A 127 8.38 -0.18 -11.84
N SER A 128 9.24 -0.22 -12.87
CA SER A 128 8.97 -0.98 -14.10
C SER A 128 8.97 -2.50 -13.92
N GLN A 129 9.37 -2.99 -12.75
CA GLN A 129 9.31 -4.42 -12.42
C GLN A 129 8.03 -4.80 -11.66
N VAL A 130 7.24 -3.81 -11.24
CA VAL A 130 5.97 -4.03 -10.53
C VAL A 130 4.94 -4.63 -11.48
N ARG A 131 4.32 -5.73 -11.05
CA ARG A 131 3.22 -6.38 -11.77
C ARG A 131 1.89 -6.05 -11.11
N ALA A 132 0.85 -5.96 -11.94
CA ALA A 132 -0.53 -5.71 -11.50
C ALA A 132 -1.00 -6.67 -10.38
N GLU A 133 -0.66 -7.96 -10.50
CA GLU A 133 -1.01 -9.00 -9.53
C GLU A 133 -0.44 -8.72 -8.14
N GLU A 134 0.77 -8.16 -8.05
CA GLU A 134 1.43 -7.87 -6.77
C GLU A 134 0.68 -6.80 -5.96
N LEU A 135 -0.03 -5.89 -6.63
CA LEU A 135 -0.78 -4.81 -5.98
C LEU A 135 -2.02 -5.31 -5.21
N THR A 136 -2.49 -6.51 -5.56
CA THR A 136 -3.66 -7.16 -4.93
C THR A 136 -3.29 -8.11 -3.79
N ALA A 137 -1.99 -8.24 -3.48
CA ALA A 137 -1.52 -9.17 -2.46
C ALA A 137 -2.20 -8.92 -1.09
N PRO A 138 -2.62 -9.98 -0.36
CA PRO A 138 -3.37 -9.85 0.89
C PRO A 138 -2.66 -9.07 2.01
N GLY A 139 -1.32 -9.02 1.98
CA GLY A 139 -0.51 -8.28 2.95
C GLY A 139 -0.44 -6.77 2.70
N LEU A 140 -0.84 -6.32 1.52
CA LEU A 140 -0.84 -4.90 1.16
C LEU A 140 -2.14 -4.22 1.61
N ARG A 141 -2.01 -2.99 2.10
CA ARG A 141 -3.12 -2.18 2.61
C ARG A 141 -3.09 -0.79 1.97
N GLY A 142 -4.23 -0.11 2.07
CA GLY A 142 -4.37 1.26 1.60
C GLY A 142 -4.70 1.38 0.11
N SER A 143 -4.51 2.59 -0.41
CA SER A 143 -4.84 2.96 -1.78
C SER A 143 -3.96 2.28 -2.82
N LEU A 144 -4.37 2.34 -4.09
CA LEU A 144 -3.58 1.83 -5.21
C LEU A 144 -2.20 2.49 -5.29
N ALA A 145 -2.11 3.81 -5.09
CA ALA A 145 -0.84 4.53 -5.01
C ALA A 145 0.08 4.00 -3.90
N GLN A 146 -0.46 3.82 -2.69
CA GLN A 146 0.29 3.31 -1.54
C GLN A 146 0.80 1.88 -1.78
N ARG A 147 -0.04 1.03 -2.38
CA ARG A 147 0.33 -0.34 -2.76
C ARG A 147 1.46 -0.35 -3.79
N PHE A 148 1.34 0.45 -4.84
CA PHE A 148 2.37 0.58 -5.87
C PHE A 148 3.70 1.07 -5.29
N GLN A 149 3.65 2.10 -4.44
CA GLN A 149 4.83 2.61 -3.75
C GLN A 149 5.47 1.55 -2.85
N THR A 150 4.66 0.78 -2.12
CA THR A 150 5.14 -0.29 -1.23
C THR A 150 5.87 -1.39 -2.00
N VAL A 151 5.29 -1.88 -3.09
CA VAL A 151 5.93 -2.91 -3.93
C VAL A 151 7.19 -2.35 -4.59
N THR A 152 7.13 -1.12 -5.11
CA THR A 152 8.30 -0.46 -5.71
C THR A 152 9.43 -0.30 -4.71
N ARG A 153 9.14 0.09 -3.46
CA ARG A 153 10.13 0.22 -2.38
C ARG A 153 10.80 -1.11 -2.08
N ASP A 154 10.04 -2.19 -2.01
CA ASP A 154 10.60 -3.53 -1.78
C ASP A 154 11.53 -3.97 -2.93
N ILE A 155 11.14 -3.72 -4.18
CA ILE A 155 12.00 -3.97 -5.35
C ILE A 155 13.26 -3.10 -5.30
N LEU A 156 13.12 -1.79 -5.06
CA LEU A 156 14.22 -0.85 -4.96
C LEU A 156 15.20 -1.26 -3.86
N PHE A 157 14.67 -1.69 -2.71
CA PHE A 157 15.47 -2.21 -1.61
C PHE A 157 16.29 -3.41 -2.07
N ARG A 158 15.67 -4.42 -2.71
CA ARG A 158 16.39 -5.60 -3.20
C ARG A 158 17.47 -5.29 -4.24
N GLN A 159 17.28 -4.25 -5.06
CA GLN A 159 18.27 -3.80 -6.05
C GLN A 159 19.46 -3.10 -5.41
N THR A 160 19.21 -2.24 -4.43
CA THR A 160 20.23 -1.44 -3.74
C THR A 160 20.92 -2.20 -2.60
N HIS A 161 20.26 -3.23 -2.08
CA HIS A 161 20.70 -4.11 -0.99
C HIS A 161 20.76 -5.55 -1.51
N PRO A 162 21.76 -5.87 -2.35
CA PRO A 162 21.94 -7.22 -2.85
C PRO A 162 22.16 -8.20 -1.69
N GLU A 163 21.74 -9.44 -1.89
CA GLU A 163 21.97 -10.50 -0.92
C GLU A 163 23.47 -10.76 -0.78
N ARG A 164 23.90 -10.94 0.47
CA ARG A 164 25.26 -11.22 0.88
C ARG A 164 25.25 -12.38 1.87
N THR A 165 26.27 -13.22 1.75
CA THR A 165 26.54 -14.28 2.70
C THR A 165 27.77 -13.89 3.51
N ILE A 166 27.60 -13.78 4.82
CA ILE A 166 28.67 -13.47 5.76
C ILE A 166 29.04 -14.76 6.48
N ARG A 167 30.28 -15.22 6.27
CA ARG A 167 30.81 -16.40 6.96
C ARG A 167 31.29 -16.00 8.34
N THR A 168 30.98 -16.83 9.33
CA THR A 168 31.44 -16.67 10.71
C THR A 168 32.33 -17.86 11.08
N ARG A 169 33.24 -17.67 12.03
CA ARG A 169 34.17 -18.71 12.47
C ARG A 169 33.57 -19.62 13.53
N ASP A 170 32.73 -19.06 14.39
CA ASP A 170 32.12 -19.74 15.52
C ASP A 170 30.76 -19.11 15.89
N ALA A 171 30.03 -19.78 16.79
CA ALA A 171 28.72 -19.35 17.23
C ALA A 171 28.70 -18.00 17.98
N THR A 172 29.83 -17.58 18.57
CA THR A 172 29.92 -16.29 19.26
C THR A 172 30.05 -15.15 18.25
N GLU A 173 30.91 -15.33 17.24
CA GLU A 173 31.01 -14.40 16.12
C GLU A 173 29.69 -14.34 15.34
N GLU A 174 29.01 -15.47 15.15
CA GLU A 174 27.68 -15.50 14.55
C GLU A 174 26.68 -14.62 15.32
N ALA A 175 26.51 -14.84 16.63
CA ALA A 175 25.61 -14.04 17.45
C ALA A 175 25.97 -12.54 17.43
N PHE A 176 27.27 -12.22 17.42
CA PHE A 176 27.74 -10.85 17.33
C PHE A 176 27.40 -10.19 15.98
N VAL A 177 27.65 -10.88 14.87
CA VAL A 177 27.33 -10.40 13.52
C VAL A 177 25.82 -10.24 13.33
N LEU A 178 25.01 -11.18 13.82
CA LEU A 178 23.54 -11.06 13.80
C LEU A 178 23.10 -9.75 14.49
N GLY A 179 23.65 -9.46 15.67
CA GLY A 179 23.35 -8.23 16.41
C GLY A 179 23.78 -6.95 15.69
N ILE A 180 24.96 -6.94 15.05
CA ILE A 180 25.41 -5.79 14.25
C ILE A 180 24.48 -5.57 13.05
N VAL A 181 24.14 -6.63 12.33
CA VAL A 181 23.29 -6.52 11.13
C VAL A 181 21.90 -6.03 11.51
N GLU A 182 21.32 -6.53 12.60
CA GLU A 182 20.05 -6.04 13.12
C GLU A 182 20.13 -4.55 13.48
N ALA A 183 21.22 -4.11 14.12
CA ALA A 183 21.43 -2.70 14.44
C ALA A 183 21.61 -1.81 13.19
N LEU A 184 22.28 -2.31 12.13
CA LEU A 184 22.55 -1.57 10.91
C LEU A 184 21.34 -1.48 9.96
N THR A 185 20.47 -2.50 9.99
CA THR A 185 19.39 -2.65 9.01
C THR A 185 17.98 -2.57 9.61
N GLY A 186 17.86 -2.74 10.93
CA GLY A 186 16.56 -2.90 11.61
C GLY A 186 15.84 -4.20 11.26
N GLN A 187 16.49 -5.12 10.54
CA GLN A 187 15.92 -6.41 10.12
C GLN A 187 16.66 -7.55 10.81
N SER A 188 15.93 -8.55 11.26
CA SER A 188 16.51 -9.76 11.84
C SER A 188 17.08 -10.65 10.71
N PRO A 189 18.40 -10.84 10.64
CA PRO A 189 19.04 -11.66 9.61
C PRO A 189 18.83 -13.17 9.85
N GLU A 190 18.92 -13.96 8.79
CA GLU A 190 18.75 -15.41 8.86
C GLU A 190 20.10 -16.12 8.94
N ALA A 191 20.29 -16.94 9.97
CA ALA A 191 21.44 -17.84 10.10
C ALA A 191 21.13 -19.19 9.46
N ILE A 192 21.95 -19.62 8.51
CA ILE A 192 21.79 -20.87 7.76
C ILE A 192 23.13 -21.62 7.76
N GLY A 193 23.23 -22.67 8.58
CA GLY A 193 24.38 -23.57 8.56
C GLY A 193 25.73 -22.93 8.91
N GLY A 194 25.73 -21.92 9.79
CA GLY A 194 26.94 -21.17 10.18
C GLY A 194 27.25 -19.97 9.28
N ASP A 195 26.46 -19.74 8.23
CA ASP A 195 26.54 -18.55 7.39
C ASP A 195 25.33 -17.64 7.67
N ILE A 196 25.54 -16.33 7.63
CA ILE A 196 24.47 -15.35 7.80
C ILE A 196 24.08 -14.77 6.44
N ARG A 197 22.80 -14.91 6.07
CA ARG A 197 22.24 -14.31 4.86
C ARG A 197 21.57 -12.98 5.18
N VAL A 198 22.02 -11.94 4.48
CA VAL A 198 21.63 -10.55 4.75
C VAL A 198 21.53 -9.76 3.46
N ARG A 199 20.75 -8.69 3.43
CA ARG A 199 20.72 -7.73 2.33
C ARG A 199 21.40 -6.44 2.78
N LEU A 200 22.55 -6.14 2.19
CA LEU A 200 23.35 -4.97 2.56
C LEU A 200 23.78 -4.22 1.31
N ASN A 201 23.69 -2.89 1.37
CA ASN A 201 24.35 -2.04 0.41
C ASN A 201 25.88 -1.99 0.69
N ALA A 202 26.63 -1.33 -0.19
CA ALA A 202 28.10 -1.31 -0.10
C ALA A 202 28.60 -0.66 1.20
N ASP A 203 27.98 0.44 1.62
CA ASP A 203 28.38 1.19 2.82
C ASP A 203 28.10 0.40 4.10
N GLN A 204 26.94 -0.25 4.18
CA GLN A 204 26.59 -1.13 5.29
C GLN A 204 27.52 -2.34 5.37
N LEU A 205 27.87 -2.95 4.22
CA LEU A 205 28.81 -4.06 4.20
C LEU A 205 30.22 -3.63 4.64
N ALA A 206 30.67 -2.44 4.21
CA ALA A 206 31.94 -1.87 4.65
C ALA A 206 31.94 -1.60 6.16
N ARG A 207 30.85 -1.02 6.68
CA ARG A 207 30.67 -0.76 8.11
C ARG A 207 30.64 -2.05 8.92
N LEU A 208 29.92 -3.07 8.46
CA LEU A 208 29.88 -4.39 9.09
C LEU A 208 31.29 -4.98 9.18
N ARG A 209 32.05 -4.98 8.07
CA ARG A 209 33.42 -5.50 8.04
C ARG A 209 34.35 -4.76 9.00
N ALA A 210 34.21 -3.43 9.08
CA ALA A 210 34.99 -2.63 10.03
C ALA A 210 34.67 -3.01 11.48
N LEU A 211 33.38 -3.11 11.83
CA LEU A 211 32.96 -3.50 13.19
C LEU A 211 33.40 -4.91 13.57
N ILE A 212 33.35 -5.86 12.64
CA ILE A 212 33.87 -7.23 12.87
C ILE A 212 35.38 -7.20 13.12
N ALA A 213 36.13 -6.47 12.28
CA ALA A 213 37.59 -6.38 12.40
C ALA A 213 38.02 -5.69 13.70
N GLU A 214 37.28 -4.69 14.15
CA GLU A 214 37.62 -3.90 15.34
C GLU A 214 37.17 -4.58 16.65
N HIS A 215 36.04 -5.29 16.66
CA HIS A 215 35.38 -5.70 17.90
C HIS A 215 35.15 -7.22 18.06
N SER A 216 35.52 -8.07 17.09
CA SER A 216 35.25 -9.51 17.22
C SER A 216 35.94 -10.17 18.42
N ASP A 217 37.20 -9.79 18.69
CA ASP A 217 37.96 -10.33 19.83
C ASP A 217 37.41 -9.84 21.19
N ASP A 218 36.93 -8.58 21.22
CA ASP A 218 36.26 -8.01 22.39
C ASP A 218 34.94 -8.73 22.66
N ALA A 219 34.14 -8.99 21.62
CA ALA A 219 32.88 -9.72 21.72
C ALA A 219 33.10 -11.12 22.30
N GLN A 220 34.15 -11.84 21.85
CA GLN A 220 34.51 -13.14 22.42
C GLN A 220 34.88 -13.04 23.91
N THR A 221 35.62 -12.00 24.28
CA THR A 221 36.03 -11.78 25.67
C THR A 221 34.81 -11.50 26.55
N ILE A 222 33.91 -10.62 26.10
CA ILE A 222 32.66 -10.29 26.79
C ILE A 222 31.78 -11.54 26.94
N ALA A 223 31.61 -12.33 25.88
CA ALA A 223 30.83 -13.57 25.92
C ALA A 223 31.38 -14.58 26.95
N LYS A 224 32.69 -14.78 26.98
CA LYS A 224 33.35 -15.65 27.98
C LYS A 224 33.13 -15.14 29.41
N GLN A 225 33.22 -13.82 29.63
CA GLN A 225 32.98 -13.21 30.93
C GLN A 225 31.51 -13.36 31.37
N ALA A 226 30.58 -13.10 30.46
CA ALA A 226 29.14 -13.25 30.69
C ALA A 226 28.77 -14.71 31.05
N ALA A 227 29.31 -15.68 30.31
CA ALA A 227 29.10 -17.10 30.60
C ALA A 227 29.59 -17.50 31.99
N ARG A 228 30.79 -17.04 32.39
CA ARG A 228 31.33 -17.28 33.75
C ARG A 228 30.50 -16.59 34.83
N ALA A 229 30.02 -15.38 34.59
CA ALA A 229 29.18 -14.65 35.53
C ALA A 229 27.82 -15.35 35.71
N TYR A 230 27.23 -15.85 34.63
CA TYR A 230 26.01 -16.64 34.67
C TYR A 230 26.20 -17.95 35.44
N GLY A 231 27.25 -18.71 35.15
CA GLY A 231 27.56 -19.94 35.89
C GLY A 231 27.73 -19.71 37.40
N ARG A 232 28.38 -18.60 37.81
CA ARG A 232 28.50 -18.20 39.22
C ARG A 232 27.18 -17.83 39.89
N ARG A 233 26.16 -17.44 39.13
CA ARG A 233 24.82 -17.12 39.67
C ARG A 233 23.94 -18.35 39.88
N LEU A 234 24.30 -19.48 39.27
CA LEU A 234 23.57 -20.74 39.36
C LEU A 234 24.03 -21.61 40.54
N HIS A 235 25.09 -21.21 41.23
CA HIS A 235 25.65 -21.84 42.43
C HIS A 235 25.55 -20.90 43.62
#